data_AF-L0HQT2-F1
#
_entry.id   AF-L0HQT2-F1
#
_cell.length_a   1.000
_cell.length_b   1.000
_cell.length_c   1.000
_cell.angle_alpha   90.00
_cell.angle_beta   90.00
_cell.angle_gamma   90.00
#
_symmetry.space_group_name_H-M   'P 1'
#
loop_
_entity.id
_entity.type
_entity.pdbx_description
1 polymer ?
#
loop_
_entity_poly.entity_id
_entity_poly.type
_entity_poly.pdbx_seq_one_letter_code
_entity_poly.pdbx_strand_id
1 'polypeptide(L)'
;VKKLAKKYAAFLASEAVIKQIPRLLGPGLNKAGKFPTLVTHNEALEGKVNEIKSSIKFQLKKVLCMGVAVGNVSMADKELFVNIQMSINFLVSLLKKNW
;
A
#
# COMPACT_ATOMS: atom_id res chain seq x y z
N VAL A 1 18.12 -4.39 -7.40
CA VAL A 1 16.70 -4.44 -6.92
C VAL A 1 16.56 -4.47 -5.39
N LYS A 2 17.22 -5.38 -4.65
CA LYS A 2 17.04 -5.52 -3.19
C LYS A 2 17.34 -4.25 -2.37
N LYS A 3 18.38 -3.47 -2.72
CA LYS A 3 18.69 -2.19 -2.06
C LYS A 3 17.57 -1.15 -2.26
N LEU A 4 17.06 -1.01 -3.49
CA LEU A 4 15.96 -0.10 -3.82
C LEU A 4 14.65 -0.54 -3.15
N ALA A 5 14.34 -1.83 -3.19
CA ALA A 5 13.16 -2.39 -2.53
C ALA A 5 13.21 -2.28 -1.00
N LYS A 6 14.41 -2.15 -0.38
CA LYS A 6 14.53 -1.88 1.06
C LYS A 6 14.40 -0.39 1.38
N LYS A 7 14.87 0.50 0.50
CA LYS A 7 14.88 1.95 0.71
C LYS A 7 13.51 2.62 0.51
N TYR A 8 12.69 2.13 -0.43
CA TYR A 8 11.40 2.75 -0.76
C TYR A 8 10.23 1.84 -0.38
N ALA A 9 9.15 2.42 0.15
CA ALA A 9 7.93 1.70 0.55
C ALA A 9 7.05 1.35 -0.66
N ALA A 10 6.90 2.29 -1.60
CA ALA A 10 6.09 2.14 -2.81
C ALA A 10 6.88 2.58 -4.05
N PHE A 11 6.47 2.07 -5.20
CA PHE A 11 7.02 2.44 -6.51
C PHE A 11 5.87 2.89 -7.42
N LEU A 12 6.12 3.88 -8.25
CA LEU A 12 5.19 4.39 -9.24
C LEU A 12 5.78 4.13 -10.63
N ALA A 13 4.95 3.69 -11.56
CA ALA A 13 5.37 3.45 -12.94
C ALA A 13 4.34 3.99 -13.93
N SER A 14 4.84 4.69 -14.96
CA SER A 14 4.03 5.10 -16.11
C SER A 14 3.58 3.89 -16.92
N GLU A 15 2.44 4.01 -17.61
CA GLU A 15 1.85 2.97 -18.46
C GLU A 15 2.81 2.39 -19.50
N ALA A 16 3.71 3.22 -20.06
CA ALA A 16 4.71 2.76 -21.01
C ALA A 16 5.73 1.80 -20.39
N VAL A 17 6.07 2.01 -19.12
CA VAL A 17 7.16 1.30 -18.43
C VAL A 17 6.62 0.08 -17.66
N ILE A 18 5.38 0.13 -17.17
CA ILE A 18 4.80 -0.93 -16.36
C ILE A 18 4.72 -2.28 -17.08
N LYS A 19 4.62 -2.30 -18.41
CA LYS A 19 4.61 -3.54 -19.22
C LYS A 19 5.96 -4.27 -19.20
N GLN A 20 7.06 -3.55 -18.99
CA GLN A 20 8.42 -4.13 -18.96
C GLN A 20 8.87 -4.56 -17.55
N ILE A 21 8.29 -3.96 -16.51
CA ILE A 21 8.64 -4.20 -15.11
C ILE A 21 8.44 -5.66 -14.66
N PRO A 22 7.34 -6.38 -15.01
CA PRO A 22 7.16 -7.78 -14.64
C PRO A 22 8.30 -8.68 -15.14
N ARG A 23 8.83 -8.43 -16.34
CA ARG A 23 9.85 -9.27 -16.96
C ARG A 23 11.24 -9.02 -16.37
N LEU A 24 11.59 -7.76 -16.12
CA LEU A 24 12.94 -7.35 -15.67
C LEU A 24 13.08 -7.31 -14.15
N LEU A 25 12.04 -6.84 -13.44
CA LEU A 25 12.09 -6.61 -11.99
C LEU A 25 11.01 -7.40 -11.22
N GLY A 26 10.17 -8.18 -11.91
CA GLY A 26 9.10 -8.98 -11.31
C GLY A 26 9.55 -9.87 -10.14
N PRO A 27 10.61 -10.70 -10.29
CA PRO A 27 11.03 -11.60 -9.21
C PRO A 27 11.49 -10.86 -7.94
N GLY A 28 12.07 -9.67 -8.10
CA GLY A 28 12.61 -8.88 -6.99
C GLY A 28 11.55 -8.01 -6.30
N LEU A 29 10.68 -7.36 -7.07
CA LEU A 29 9.67 -6.44 -6.54
C LEU A 29 8.40 -7.16 -6.07
N ASN A 30 7.98 -8.23 -6.75
CA ASN A 30 6.81 -9.01 -6.33
C ASN A 30 7.10 -9.79 -5.03
N LYS A 31 8.28 -10.40 -4.92
CA LYS A 31 8.70 -11.09 -3.69
C LYS A 31 8.84 -10.15 -2.49
N ALA A 32 9.16 -8.87 -2.73
CA ALA A 32 9.18 -7.84 -1.71
C ALA A 32 7.79 -7.24 -1.38
N GLY A 33 6.74 -7.63 -2.11
CA GLY A 33 5.38 -7.11 -1.93
C GLY A 33 5.18 -5.65 -2.38
N LYS A 34 6.15 -5.08 -3.12
CA LYS A 34 6.24 -3.68 -3.54
C LYS A 34 6.12 -3.56 -5.06
N PHE A 35 5.08 -4.17 -5.61
CA PHE A 35 4.79 -4.04 -7.03
C PHE A 35 4.38 -2.59 -7.35
N PRO A 36 4.88 -1.98 -8.44
CA PRO A 36 4.59 -0.58 -8.72
C PRO A 36 3.12 -0.33 -9.03
N THR A 37 2.60 0.79 -8.56
CA THR A 37 1.27 1.28 -8.92
C THR A 37 1.34 1.99 -10.27
N LEU A 38 0.36 1.73 -11.14
CA LEU A 38 0.23 2.38 -12.44
C LEU A 38 -0.15 3.85 -12.24
N VAL A 39 0.53 4.74 -12.95
CA VAL A 39 0.18 6.16 -13.06
C VAL A 39 -0.18 6.46 -14.50
N THR A 40 -1.39 6.96 -14.71
CA THR A 40 -1.84 7.43 -16.03
C THR A 40 -1.34 8.85 -16.27
N HIS A 41 -1.14 9.23 -17.53
CA HIS A 41 -0.64 10.57 -17.89
C HIS A 41 -1.63 11.71 -17.57
N ASN A 42 -2.87 11.36 -17.21
CA ASN A 42 -3.97 12.30 -16.96
C ASN A 42 -4.14 12.63 -15.46
N GLU A 43 -3.43 11.93 -14.58
CA GLU A 43 -3.51 12.13 -13.14
C GLU A 43 -2.31 12.93 -12.62
N ALA A 44 -2.55 13.87 -11.71
CA ALA A 44 -1.49 14.61 -11.05
C ALA A 44 -0.65 13.65 -10.18
N LEU A 45 0.66 13.56 -10.45
CA LEU A 45 1.58 12.72 -9.69
C LEU A 45 1.55 13.02 -8.19
N GLU A 46 1.40 14.30 -7.83
CA GLU A 46 1.35 14.74 -6.43
C GLU A 46 0.16 14.17 -5.67
N GLY A 47 -1.02 14.14 -6.29
CA GLY A 47 -2.22 13.54 -5.70
C GLY A 47 -2.03 12.05 -5.44
N LYS A 48 -1.51 11.31 -6.44
CA LYS A 48 -1.24 9.87 -6.33
C LYS A 48 -0.21 9.56 -5.24
N VAL A 49 0.83 10.40 -5.13
CA VAL A 49 1.85 10.26 -4.09
C VAL A 49 1.25 10.48 -2.71
N ASN A 50 0.37 11.46 -2.55
CA ASN A 50 -0.29 11.72 -1.28
C ASN A 50 -1.25 10.58 -0.89
N GLU A 51 -2.03 10.06 -1.85
CA GLU A 51 -2.85 8.87 -1.63
C GLU A 51 -2.03 7.67 -1.19
N ILE A 52 -0.90 7.40 -1.85
CA ILE A 52 -0.03 6.26 -1.51
C ILE A 52 0.61 6.43 -0.14
N LYS A 53 0.99 7.66 0.25
CA LYS A 53 1.50 7.94 1.60
C LYS A 53 0.44 7.73 2.68
N SER A 54 -0.81 8.05 2.36
CA SER A 54 -1.96 7.91 3.27
C SER A 54 -2.67 6.56 3.15
N SER A 55 -2.18 5.65 2.32
CA SER A 55 -2.77 4.33 2.11
C SER A 55 -2.05 3.28 2.96
N ILE A 56 -2.86 2.42 3.58
CA ILE A 56 -2.39 1.33 4.42
C ILE A 56 -2.75 0.01 3.75
N LYS A 57 -1.75 -0.85 3.53
CA LYS A 57 -1.94 -2.14 2.86
C LYS A 57 -2.27 -3.24 3.87
N PHE A 58 -3.50 -3.72 3.86
CA PHE A 58 -3.86 -4.95 4.56
C PHE A 58 -3.48 -6.16 3.71
N GLN A 59 -2.61 -7.01 4.25
CA GLN A 59 -2.26 -8.28 3.61
C GLN A 59 -2.74 -9.45 4.48
N LEU A 60 -3.90 -10.00 4.13
CA LEU A 60 -4.37 -11.26 4.69
C LEU A 60 -3.42 -12.39 4.27
N LYS A 61 -2.69 -12.93 5.24
CA LYS A 61 -1.96 -14.20 5.15
C LYS A 61 -2.67 -15.23 6.02
N LYS A 62 -2.25 -16.49 5.93
CA LYS A 62 -2.74 -17.58 6.80
C LYS A 62 -2.14 -17.45 8.20
N VAL A 63 -2.43 -16.36 8.90
CA VAL A 63 -1.93 -16.00 10.23
C VAL A 63 -3.09 -15.54 11.10
N LEU A 64 -3.02 -15.82 12.40
CA LEU A 64 -4.05 -15.47 13.38
C LEU A 64 -3.98 -14.00 13.82
N CYS A 65 -2.80 -13.39 13.75
CA CYS A 65 -2.57 -12.01 14.15
C CYS A 65 -2.00 -11.20 12.98
N MET A 66 -2.48 -9.97 12.80
CA MET A 66 -1.93 -9.01 11.85
C MET A 66 -1.66 -7.69 12.57
N GLY A 67 -0.49 -7.11 12.32
CA GLY A 67 -0.12 -5.78 12.81
C GLY A 67 -0.13 -4.79 11.66
N VAL A 68 -0.85 -3.68 11.83
CA VAL A 68 -1.00 -2.64 10.82
C VAL A 68 -0.82 -1.28 11.49
N ALA A 69 0.01 -0.41 10.90
CA ALA A 69 0.20 0.95 11.38
C ALA A 69 -0.94 1.84 10.88
N VAL A 70 -1.74 2.37 11.82
CA VAL A 70 -2.96 3.16 11.55
C VAL A 70 -2.81 4.65 11.87
N GLY A 71 -1.62 5.10 12.28
CA GLY A 71 -1.37 6.51 12.60
C GLY A 71 0.07 6.80 13.03
N ASN A 72 0.38 8.08 13.17
CA ASN A 72 1.65 8.59 13.70
C ASN A 72 1.38 9.35 15.02
N VAL A 73 2.37 9.39 15.92
CA VAL A 73 2.26 10.03 17.25
C VAL A 73 1.99 11.54 17.18
N SER A 74 2.26 12.18 16.04
CA SER A 74 2.00 13.61 15.83
C SER A 74 0.58 13.95 15.35
N MET A 75 -0.29 12.97 15.13
CA MET A 75 -1.68 13.19 14.70
C MET A 75 -2.60 13.45 15.90
N ALA A 76 -3.70 14.18 15.68
CA ALA A 76 -4.68 14.43 16.73
C ALA A 76 -5.50 13.17 17.08
N ASP A 77 -5.96 13.05 18.33
CA ASP A 77 -6.72 11.88 18.80
C ASP A 77 -7.99 11.60 17.98
N LYS A 78 -8.64 12.67 17.48
CA LYS A 78 -9.82 12.55 16.61
C LYS A 78 -9.48 11.93 15.26
N GLU A 79 -8.37 12.31 14.65
CA GLU A 79 -7.93 11.74 13.37
C GLU A 79 -7.52 10.27 13.56
N LEU A 80 -6.83 9.97 14.67
CA LEU A 80 -6.51 8.59 15.03
C LEU A 80 -7.77 7.74 15.18
N PHE A 81 -8.79 8.25 15.87
CA PHE A 81 -10.06 7.55 16.04
C PHE A 81 -10.72 7.22 14.70
N VAL A 82 -10.81 8.20 13.79
CA VAL A 82 -11.36 8.00 12.45
C VAL A 82 -10.54 6.96 11.66
N ASN A 83 -9.21 7.03 11.73
CA ASN A 83 -8.33 6.07 11.06
C ASN A 83 -8.48 4.65 11.61
N ILE A 84 -8.63 4.48 12.92
CA ILE A 84 -8.88 3.18 13.57
C ILE A 84 -10.24 2.64 13.12
N GLN A 85 -11.29 3.46 13.15
CA GLN A 85 -12.63 3.04 12.74
C GLN A 85 -12.67 2.61 11.26
N MET A 86 -12.05 3.38 10.35
CA MET A 86 -11.94 3.01 8.93
C MET A 86 -11.16 1.70 8.76
N SER A 87 -10.08 1.52 9.50
CA SER A 87 -9.25 0.31 9.45
C SER A 87 -10.01 -0.94 9.90
N ILE A 88 -10.81 -0.84 10.96
CA ILE A 88 -11.66 -1.94 11.45
C ILE A 88 -12.74 -2.26 10.43
N ASN A 89 -13.44 -1.25 9.91
CA ASN A 89 -14.49 -1.44 8.90
C ASN A 89 -13.96 -2.13 7.64
N PHE A 90 -12.78 -1.75 7.18
CA PHE A 90 -12.13 -2.39 6.03
C PHE A 90 -11.69 -3.83 6.35
N LEU A 91 -11.20 -4.09 7.57
CA LEU A 91 -10.85 -5.45 7.97
C LEU A 91 -12.09 -6.37 8.00
N VAL A 92 -13.21 -5.89 8.53
CA VAL A 92 -14.47 -6.63 8.57
C VAL A 92 -15.00 -6.91 7.16
N SER A 93 -14.92 -5.94 6.24
CA SER A 93 -15.38 -6.13 4.86
C SER A 93 -14.58 -7.16 4.07
N LEU A 94 -13.33 -7.43 4.46
CA LEU A 94 -12.50 -8.49 3.87
C LEU A 94 -12.85 -9.89 4.39
N LEU A 95 -13.49 -9.99 5.56
CA LEU A 95 -13.92 -11.26 6.15
C LEU A 95 -15.27 -11.67 5.57
N LYS A 96 -15.27 -12.70 4.72
CA LYS A 96 -16.48 -13.24 4.06
C LYS A 96 -17.61 -13.68 5.01
N LYS A 97 -17.36 -13.78 6.32
CA LYS A 97 -18.34 -14.15 7.34
C LYS A 97 -18.56 -13.09 8.43
N ASN A 98 -18.00 -11.88 8.28
CA ASN A 98 -18.09 -10.82 9.31
C ASN A 98 -17.59 -11.24 10.70
N TRP A 99 -16.58 -12.13 10.74
CA TRP A 99 -16.03 -12.88 11.89
C TRP A 99 -16.50 -14.34 11.92
#